data_AF-A0A8C7FTC1-F1
#
_entry.id   AF-A0A8C7FTC1-F1
#
_cell.length_a   1.000
_cell.length_b   1.000
_cell.length_c   1.000
_cell.angle_alpha   90.00
_cell.angle_beta   90.00
_cell.angle_gamma   90.00
#
_symmetry.space_group_name_H-M   'P 1'
#
loop_
_entity.id
_entity.type
_entity.pdbx_description
1 polymer ?
#
loop_
_entity_poly.entity_id
_entity_poly.type
_entity_poly.pdbx_seq_one_letter_code
_entity_poly.pdbx_strand_id
1 'polypeptide(L)'
;MSGAQGVEDSMISPMEPHWKWCLTLLVVLVSAHTDTKVTFSQHMDDFIRVLEQVEYRNPGLEPVNVLRGLRRAAGLRDEFMQHFLGTIREDSTSEAPVMDSNLSDFIGRAVRHQVTERGREEGVVLTADGTTVAMSPVLLGIEAGLVSKTRCQVRGLYPLTLARNLGLSFQRFHSSLLSQRLGPDGCWDDVTSPQVFTLSDKPSLATDALVNGGMDGVILGMEVSAQSQRPLKLSSLLRTYYCHRLEGEGLDTAPRLISRLRRENFRELARPPLLQRQVVRSLVLQRRLIDHSTMLSQEKEELTAVVREGIKEFVHRYMDCPAIIPRCQWGAAPYRGTPTPLSLPLSSMYIHHTYQPGQPCLTFQQCSADMRSMQRFHQDDRGWDDIGYSFVAGSDGYLYEGRGWHWQGAHTKGYNSKGYGVSFIGDYTSRLPSQQTMELVRDRLASCAVGGGRLVGNFTLYGHRQLVKTSCPGDAFYSEITGWEHFGEVQN
;
A
#
# COMPACT_ATOMS: atom_id res chain seq x y z
N MET A 1 -24.25 -16.10 -80.88
CA MET A 1 -25.42 -16.48 -81.68
C MET A 1 -26.60 -16.47 -80.73
N SER A 2 -27.50 -15.48 -80.87
CA SER A 2 -28.81 -15.66 -81.52
C SER A 2 -29.61 -16.71 -80.74
N GLY A 3 -30.65 -16.38 -79.98
CA GLY A 3 -31.84 -15.57 -80.23
C GLY A 3 -32.88 -16.12 -79.22
N ALA A 4 -34.06 -15.58 -78.99
CA ALA A 4 -34.91 -14.62 -79.66
C ALA A 4 -35.92 -14.16 -78.58
N GLN A 5 -36.35 -12.89 -78.56
CA GLN A 5 -37.67 -12.42 -79.03
C GLN A 5 -38.85 -13.18 -78.41
N GLY A 6 -39.91 -12.55 -77.92
CA GLY A 6 -40.39 -11.16 -77.87
C GLY A 6 -41.46 -11.16 -76.75
N VAL A 7 -42.32 -10.18 -76.58
CA VAL A 7 -42.94 -9.24 -77.51
C VAL A 7 -43.41 -8.04 -76.68
N GLU A 8 -43.40 -6.89 -77.33
CA GLU A 8 -43.93 -5.58 -76.95
C GLU A 8 -45.29 -5.63 -76.24
N ASP A 9 -45.54 -4.72 -75.27
CA ASP A 9 -46.24 -3.49 -75.65
C ASP A 9 -46.20 -2.36 -74.62
N SER A 10 -46.02 -1.17 -75.20
CA SER A 10 -46.35 0.22 -74.82
C SER A 10 -46.05 0.80 -73.42
N MET A 11 -45.39 1.95 -73.50
CA MET A 11 -44.99 2.92 -72.49
C MET A 11 -46.15 3.52 -71.67
N ILE A 12 -45.89 3.83 -70.40
CA ILE A 12 -45.82 5.21 -69.82
C ILE A 12 -45.75 5.07 -68.28
N SER A 13 -44.78 5.74 -67.67
CA SER A 13 -44.58 5.91 -66.21
C SER A 13 -44.88 7.39 -65.86
N PRO A 14 -44.87 7.84 -64.59
CA PRO A 14 -44.96 7.18 -63.28
C PRO A 14 -46.05 7.82 -62.38
N MET A 15 -46.40 7.21 -61.24
CA MET A 15 -46.82 7.92 -60.01
C MET A 15 -46.93 6.91 -58.85
N GLU A 16 -46.18 7.13 -57.77
CA GLU A 16 -46.33 6.50 -56.45
C GLU A 16 -47.77 6.66 -55.90
N PRO A 17 -48.33 5.77 -55.03
CA PRO A 17 -47.94 5.81 -53.61
C PRO A 17 -48.26 4.61 -52.67
N HIS A 18 -47.79 4.75 -51.42
CA HIS A 18 -48.33 4.23 -50.15
C HIS A 18 -48.47 2.71 -49.92
N TRP A 19 -47.60 2.16 -49.06
CA TRP A 19 -47.84 0.90 -48.35
C TRP A 19 -48.04 1.14 -46.85
N LYS A 20 -49.25 0.84 -46.36
CA LYS A 20 -49.56 0.63 -44.94
C LYS A 20 -49.57 -0.88 -44.69
N TRP A 21 -48.81 -1.37 -43.71
CA TRP A 21 -49.27 -2.45 -42.84
C TRP A 21 -48.78 -2.22 -41.41
N CYS A 22 -49.74 -2.21 -40.48
CA CYS A 22 -49.54 -2.12 -39.05
C CYS A 22 -49.16 -3.48 -38.47
N LEU A 23 -48.12 -3.53 -37.64
CA LEU A 23 -47.90 -4.58 -36.64
C LEU A 23 -47.36 -3.90 -35.38
N THR A 24 -48.26 -3.57 -34.45
CA THR A 24 -47.91 -3.10 -33.11
C THR A 24 -47.44 -4.27 -32.28
N LEU A 25 -46.12 -4.39 -32.11
CA LEU A 25 -45.48 -5.26 -31.13
C LEU A 25 -45.35 -4.46 -29.83
N LEU A 26 -46.25 -4.74 -28.89
CA LEU A 26 -46.24 -4.13 -27.56
C LEU A 26 -45.18 -4.84 -26.72
N VAL A 27 -43.94 -4.35 -26.77
CA VAL A 27 -42.87 -4.79 -25.88
C VAL A 27 -43.14 -4.18 -24.51
N VAL A 28 -43.73 -4.97 -23.61
CA VAL A 28 -43.73 -4.65 -22.19
C VAL A 28 -42.30 -4.85 -21.69
N LEU A 29 -41.54 -3.76 -21.61
CA LEU A 29 -40.32 -3.70 -20.80
C LEU A 29 -40.75 -3.79 -19.33
N VAL A 30 -40.91 -5.01 -18.82
CA VAL A 30 -40.83 -5.24 -17.38
C VAL A 30 -39.38 -4.92 -17.03
N SER A 31 -39.17 -3.72 -16.48
CA SER A 31 -37.91 -3.34 -15.87
C SER A 31 -37.75 -4.21 -14.62
N ALA A 32 -37.24 -5.42 -14.80
CA ALA A 32 -36.70 -6.21 -13.73
C ALA A 32 -35.51 -5.40 -13.19
N HIS A 33 -35.77 -4.58 -12.17
CA HIS A 33 -34.73 -4.18 -11.24
C HIS A 33 -34.30 -5.48 -10.55
N THR A 34 -33.44 -6.25 -11.23
CA THR A 34 -32.55 -7.15 -10.52
C THR A 34 -31.71 -6.23 -9.67
N ASP A 35 -32.07 -6.17 -8.39
CA ASP A 35 -31.30 -5.56 -7.33
C ASP A 35 -30.01 -6.39 -7.20
N THR A 36 -29.13 -6.29 -8.20
CA THR A 36 -27.79 -6.83 -8.15
C THR A 36 -27.09 -6.02 -7.08
N LYS A 37 -27.13 -6.52 -5.84
CA LYS A 37 -26.31 -5.99 -4.74
C LYS A 37 -24.89 -5.88 -5.25
N VAL A 38 -24.49 -4.65 -5.59
CA VAL A 38 -23.11 -4.33 -5.96
C VAL A 38 -22.26 -4.76 -4.77
N THR A 39 -21.54 -5.85 -4.94
CA THR A 39 -20.69 -6.41 -3.91
C THR A 39 -19.37 -5.66 -4.00
N PHE A 40 -19.21 -4.65 -3.15
CA PHE A 40 -17.95 -3.91 -3.06
C PHE A 40 -16.89 -4.79 -2.39
N SER A 41 -15.72 -4.88 -3.01
CA SER A 41 -14.53 -5.45 -2.40
C SER A 41 -13.88 -4.44 -1.45
N GLN A 42 -12.92 -4.90 -0.65
CA GLN A 42 -12.07 -4.08 0.19
C GLN A 42 -10.89 -3.48 -0.59
N HIS A 43 -11.10 -3.17 -1.87
CA HIS A 43 -10.10 -2.47 -2.69
C HIS A 43 -10.27 -0.95 -2.55
N MET A 44 -9.16 -0.20 -2.58
CA MET A 44 -9.18 1.26 -2.47
C MET A 44 -10.01 1.91 -3.58
N ASP A 45 -9.96 1.38 -4.81
CA ASP A 45 -10.81 1.88 -5.90
C ASP A 45 -12.31 1.74 -5.59
N ASP A 46 -12.73 0.68 -4.90
CA ASP A 46 -14.12 0.46 -4.52
C ASP A 46 -14.53 1.45 -3.43
N PHE A 47 -13.63 1.69 -2.46
CA PHE A 47 -13.80 2.72 -1.45
C PHE A 47 -13.97 4.12 -2.08
N ILE A 48 -13.11 4.47 -3.05
CA ILE A 48 -13.19 5.75 -3.76
C ILE A 48 -14.49 5.83 -4.58
N ARG A 49 -14.91 4.75 -5.27
CA ARG A 49 -16.18 4.74 -6.01
C ARG A 49 -17.38 4.94 -5.10
N VAL A 50 -17.39 4.34 -3.90
CA VAL A 50 -18.43 4.59 -2.90
C VAL A 50 -18.42 6.05 -2.46
N LEU A 51 -17.24 6.62 -2.21
CA LEU A 51 -17.11 8.02 -1.84
C LEU A 51 -17.59 8.98 -2.94
N GLU A 52 -17.29 8.68 -4.21
CA GLU A 52 -17.80 9.43 -5.36
C GLU A 52 -19.33 9.44 -5.41
N GLN A 53 -19.97 8.30 -5.07
CA GLN A 53 -21.43 8.23 -4.97
C GLN A 53 -21.99 9.08 -3.81
N VAL A 54 -21.31 9.08 -2.65
CA VAL A 54 -21.69 9.95 -1.52
C VAL A 54 -21.57 11.42 -1.91
N GLU A 55 -20.46 11.84 -2.51
CA GLU A 55 -20.25 13.22 -2.94
C GLU A 55 -21.20 13.65 -4.06
N TYR A 56 -21.51 12.75 -5.01
CA TYR A 56 -22.46 13.01 -6.10
C TYR A 56 -23.89 13.28 -5.58
N ARG A 57 -24.34 12.51 -4.58
CA ARG A 57 -25.66 12.68 -3.96
C ARG A 57 -25.75 13.90 -3.04
N ASN A 58 -24.63 14.51 -2.69
CA ASN A 58 -24.54 15.64 -1.78
C ASN A 58 -23.83 16.83 -2.43
N PRO A 59 -24.35 17.36 -3.56
CA PRO A 59 -23.71 18.47 -4.27
C PRO A 59 -23.65 19.70 -3.36
N GLY A 60 -22.46 20.30 -3.25
CA GLY A 60 -22.24 21.49 -2.42
C GLY A 60 -21.99 21.22 -0.94
N LEU A 61 -21.99 19.95 -0.50
CA LEU A 61 -21.60 19.61 0.86
C LEU A 61 -20.08 19.76 1.03
N GLU A 62 -19.66 20.53 2.03
CA GLU A 62 -18.25 20.73 2.34
C GLU A 62 -17.55 19.40 2.69
N PRO A 63 -16.29 19.19 2.30
CA PRO A 63 -15.58 17.91 2.50
C PRO A 63 -15.49 17.48 3.98
N VAL A 64 -15.40 18.45 4.89
CA VAL A 64 -15.42 18.19 6.34
C VAL A 64 -16.73 17.56 6.81
N ASN A 65 -17.86 17.93 6.18
CA ASN A 65 -19.17 17.38 6.52
C ASN A 65 -19.36 15.98 5.93
N VAL A 66 -18.80 15.72 4.74
CA VAL A 66 -18.69 14.35 4.21
C VAL A 66 -17.93 13.46 5.21
N LEU A 67 -16.74 13.89 5.65
CA LEU A 67 -15.91 13.16 6.62
C LEU A 67 -16.64 12.90 7.94
N ARG A 68 -17.33 13.90 8.50
CA ARG A 68 -18.16 13.72 9.71
C ARG A 68 -19.23 12.65 9.52
N GLY A 69 -19.87 12.61 8.34
CA GLY A 69 -20.82 11.57 7.98
C GLY A 69 -20.21 10.17 7.92
N LEU A 70 -19.05 10.03 7.27
CA LEU A 70 -18.32 8.76 7.22
C LEU A 70 -17.92 8.30 8.63
N ARG A 71 -17.44 9.23 9.45
CA ARG A 71 -17.01 9.00 10.83
C ARG A 71 -18.18 8.57 11.71
N ARG A 72 -19.36 9.16 11.53
CA ARG A 72 -20.62 8.75 12.17
C ARG A 72 -21.01 7.32 11.76
N ALA A 73 -21.00 7.00 10.47
CA ALA A 73 -21.31 5.65 9.97
C ALA A 73 -20.34 4.58 10.52
N ALA A 74 -19.06 4.93 10.65
CA ALA A 74 -18.04 4.06 11.23
C ALA A 74 -18.12 3.94 12.77
N GLY A 75 -18.82 4.86 13.46
CA GLY A 75 -18.89 4.88 14.92
C GLY A 75 -17.65 5.47 15.60
N LEU A 76 -16.87 6.30 14.90
CA LEU A 76 -15.61 6.88 15.37
C LEU A 76 -15.86 8.19 16.16
N ARG A 77 -16.29 8.06 17.42
CA ARG A 77 -16.81 9.18 18.24
C ARG A 77 -16.33 9.21 19.69
N ASP A 78 -15.16 8.63 20.00
CA ASP A 78 -14.65 8.64 21.37
C ASP A 78 -14.24 10.05 21.85
N GLU A 79 -14.12 10.23 23.18
CA GLU A 79 -13.78 11.52 23.78
C GLU A 79 -12.43 12.07 23.31
N PHE A 80 -11.50 11.18 22.98
CA PHE A 80 -10.19 11.56 22.47
C PHE A 80 -10.31 12.21 21.09
N MET A 81 -11.12 11.64 20.19
CA MET A 81 -11.42 12.22 18.87
C MET A 81 -12.18 13.53 19.01
N GLN A 82 -13.18 13.57 19.89
CA GLN A 82 -13.98 14.78 20.15
C GLN A 82 -13.12 15.94 20.67
N HIS A 83 -12.08 15.66 21.47
CA HIS A 83 -11.14 16.67 21.94
C HIS A 83 -10.44 17.44 20.80
N PHE A 84 -10.22 16.79 19.66
CA PHE A 84 -9.53 17.40 18.51
C PHE A 84 -10.48 17.90 17.43
N LEU A 85 -11.53 17.13 17.13
CA LEU A 85 -12.43 17.38 16.00
C LEU A 85 -13.76 18.03 16.40
N GLY A 86 -14.03 18.15 17.70
CA GLY A 86 -15.31 18.57 18.25
C GLY A 86 -16.37 17.46 18.27
N THR A 87 -17.50 17.75 18.90
CA THR A 87 -18.64 16.85 18.99
C THR A 87 -19.44 16.85 17.69
N ILE A 88 -19.83 15.66 17.21
CA ILE A 88 -20.83 15.53 16.14
C ILE A 88 -22.20 15.82 16.77
N ARG A 89 -22.88 16.91 16.38
CA ARG A 89 -24.23 17.23 16.90
C ARG A 89 -25.23 16.23 16.30
N GLU A 90 -26.02 15.56 17.14
CA GLU A 90 -26.98 14.54 16.68
C GLU A 90 -28.17 15.14 15.90
N ASP A 91 -28.53 16.40 16.20
CA ASP A 91 -29.72 17.08 15.68
C ASP A 91 -29.54 17.86 14.37
N SER A 92 -28.31 18.04 13.85
CA SER A 92 -28.09 18.80 12.61
C SER A 92 -28.25 17.91 11.38
N THR A 93 -29.48 17.51 11.07
CA THR A 93 -29.81 16.73 9.87
C THR A 93 -29.41 17.43 8.56
N SER A 94 -29.25 18.76 8.55
CA SER A 94 -28.87 19.53 7.35
C SER A 94 -27.36 19.51 7.05
N GLU A 95 -26.50 18.98 7.93
CA GLU A 95 -25.04 18.94 7.72
C GLU A 95 -24.50 17.51 7.49
N ALA A 96 -25.34 16.48 7.61
CA ALA A 96 -24.95 15.10 7.37
C ALA A 96 -25.15 14.73 5.89
N PRO A 97 -24.22 13.97 5.27
CA PRO A 97 -24.42 13.50 3.92
C PRO A 97 -25.60 12.51 3.85
N VAL A 98 -26.43 12.69 2.84
CA VAL A 98 -27.46 11.73 2.42
C VAL A 98 -26.76 10.47 1.92
N MET A 99 -26.95 9.36 2.64
CA MET A 99 -26.42 8.04 2.30
C MET A 99 -27.54 7.01 2.45
N ASP A 100 -27.64 6.08 1.49
CA ASP A 100 -28.50 4.91 1.66
C ASP A 100 -27.87 3.90 2.64
N SER A 101 -28.65 2.92 3.08
CA SER A 101 -28.20 1.91 4.04
C SER A 101 -27.02 1.10 3.51
N ASN A 102 -26.98 0.79 2.21
CA ASN A 102 -25.92 -0.02 1.62
C ASN A 102 -24.57 0.72 1.63
N LEU A 103 -24.57 2.02 1.29
CA LEU A 103 -23.37 2.85 1.36
C LEU A 103 -22.90 3.03 2.81
N SER A 104 -23.83 3.34 3.72
CA SER A 104 -23.52 3.50 5.15
C SER A 104 -22.92 2.21 5.74
N ASP A 105 -23.47 1.05 5.40
CA ASP A 105 -22.98 -0.25 5.86
C ASP A 105 -21.59 -0.58 5.31
N PHE A 106 -21.35 -0.29 4.02
CA PHE A 106 -20.02 -0.46 3.43
C PHE A 106 -18.99 0.44 4.12
N ILE A 107 -19.29 1.74 4.27
CA ILE A 107 -18.40 2.70 4.94
C ILE A 107 -18.14 2.25 6.38
N GLY A 108 -19.17 1.81 7.09
CA GLY A 108 -19.06 1.27 8.43
C GLY A 108 -18.02 0.16 8.51
N ARG A 109 -18.07 -0.82 7.60
CA ARG A 109 -17.11 -1.94 7.54
C ARG A 109 -15.72 -1.55 7.03
N ALA A 110 -15.63 -0.67 6.05
CA ALA A 110 -14.37 -0.28 5.43
C ALA A 110 -13.55 0.70 6.29
N VAL A 111 -14.20 1.42 7.21
CA VAL A 111 -13.55 2.43 8.06
C VAL A 111 -13.40 1.98 9.51
N ARG A 112 -14.34 1.21 10.07
CA ARG A 112 -14.25 0.75 11.46
C ARG A 112 -13.13 -0.26 11.61
N HIS A 113 -12.00 0.21 12.15
CA HIS A 113 -10.86 -0.65 12.41
C HIS A 113 -11.11 -1.54 13.63
N GLN A 114 -10.88 -2.84 13.47
CA GLN A 114 -10.77 -3.78 14.57
C GLN A 114 -9.90 -4.97 14.18
N VAL A 115 -9.32 -5.64 15.18
CA VAL A 115 -8.66 -6.93 15.00
C VAL A 115 -9.38 -7.96 15.84
N THR A 116 -9.87 -9.01 15.19
CA THR A 116 -10.59 -10.11 15.85
C THR A 116 -9.60 -11.08 16.53
N GLU A 117 -10.11 -11.90 17.45
CA GLU A 117 -9.30 -12.93 18.13
C GLU A 117 -8.65 -13.95 17.16
N ARG A 118 -9.24 -14.14 15.98
CA ARG A 118 -8.72 -15.05 14.94
C ARG A 118 -7.68 -14.38 14.02
N GLY A 119 -7.23 -13.18 14.33
CA GLY A 119 -6.24 -12.45 13.54
C GLY A 119 -6.79 -11.81 12.26
N ARG A 120 -8.11 -11.85 12.02
CA ARG A 120 -8.73 -11.04 10.95
C ARG A 120 -8.70 -9.58 11.36
N GLU A 121 -8.18 -8.74 10.48
CA GLU A 121 -8.19 -7.29 10.63
C GLU A 121 -9.22 -6.67 9.67
N GLU A 122 -10.06 -5.79 10.21
CA GLU A 122 -11.17 -5.13 9.53
C GLU A 122 -10.94 -3.61 9.50
N GLY A 123 -11.67 -2.87 8.65
CA GLY A 123 -11.44 -1.44 8.45
C GLY A 123 -10.16 -1.10 7.66
N VAL A 124 -9.68 -2.08 6.88
CA VAL A 124 -8.49 -1.98 6.03
C VAL A 124 -8.87 -2.23 4.57
N VAL A 125 -8.09 -1.65 3.66
CA VAL A 125 -8.27 -1.80 2.21
C VAL A 125 -6.94 -2.08 1.50
N LEU A 126 -7.00 -2.84 0.41
CA LEU A 126 -5.88 -3.07 -0.51
C LEU A 126 -5.74 -1.87 -1.46
N THR A 127 -4.56 -1.28 -1.52
CA THR A 127 -4.25 -0.16 -2.43
C THR A 127 -3.70 -0.66 -3.76
N ALA A 128 -3.78 0.18 -4.80
CA ALA A 128 -3.34 -0.17 -6.15
C ALA A 128 -1.83 -0.45 -6.27
N ASP A 129 -1.05 -0.07 -5.26
CA ASP A 129 0.38 -0.34 -5.16
C ASP A 129 0.71 -1.62 -4.36
N GLY A 130 -0.30 -2.41 -3.99
CA GLY A 130 -0.14 -3.69 -3.30
C GLY A 130 -0.01 -3.61 -1.78
N THR A 131 -0.05 -2.40 -1.20
CA THR A 131 -0.02 -2.23 0.26
C THR A 131 -1.41 -2.31 0.88
N THR A 132 -1.46 -2.58 2.19
CA THR A 132 -2.71 -2.56 2.95
C THR A 132 -2.72 -1.36 3.88
N VAL A 133 -3.85 -0.63 3.93
CA VAL A 133 -4.01 0.60 4.73
C VAL A 133 -5.29 0.56 5.55
N ALA A 134 -5.23 1.00 6.80
CA ALA A 134 -6.41 1.23 7.62
C ALA A 134 -7.03 2.60 7.27
N MET A 135 -8.33 2.63 6.98
CA MET A 135 -8.97 3.87 6.51
C MET A 135 -9.31 4.85 7.63
N SER A 136 -9.57 4.37 8.85
CA SER A 136 -9.84 5.25 10.01
C SER A 136 -8.79 6.35 10.19
N PRO A 137 -7.49 6.06 10.33
CA PRO A 137 -6.48 7.10 10.50
C PRO A 137 -6.33 8.01 9.28
N VAL A 138 -6.51 7.51 8.06
CA VAL A 138 -6.47 8.32 6.84
C VAL A 138 -7.53 9.43 6.90
N LEU A 139 -8.79 9.05 7.17
CA LEU A 139 -9.91 10.00 7.22
C LEU A 139 -9.76 10.99 8.38
N LEU A 140 -9.31 10.52 9.56
CA LEU A 140 -9.08 11.37 10.72
C LEU A 140 -7.98 12.42 10.48
N GLY A 141 -6.92 12.04 9.77
CA GLY A 141 -5.84 12.97 9.40
C GLY A 141 -6.31 14.07 8.46
N ILE A 142 -7.09 13.71 7.44
CA ILE A 142 -7.67 14.66 6.49
C ILE A 142 -8.67 15.60 7.19
N GLU A 143 -9.55 15.06 8.06
CA GLU A 143 -10.50 15.88 8.83
C GLU A 143 -9.75 16.88 9.72
N ALA A 144 -8.71 16.44 10.42
CA ALA A 144 -7.86 17.32 11.23
C ALA A 144 -7.24 18.44 10.39
N GLY A 145 -6.74 18.12 9.19
CA GLY A 145 -6.18 19.08 8.24
C GLY A 145 -7.18 20.15 7.81
N LEU A 146 -8.39 19.74 7.46
CA LEU A 146 -9.46 20.63 6.99
C LEU A 146 -10.02 21.54 8.09
N VAL A 147 -10.11 21.06 9.35
CA VAL A 147 -10.57 21.89 10.47
C VAL A 147 -9.49 22.81 11.03
N SER A 148 -8.23 22.67 10.57
CA SER A 148 -7.12 23.48 11.04
C SER A 148 -7.31 24.94 10.66
N LYS A 149 -7.20 25.84 11.65
CA LYS A 149 -7.30 27.29 11.46
C LYS A 149 -5.98 27.92 10.99
N THR A 150 -4.88 27.20 11.15
CA THR A 150 -3.53 27.69 10.86
C THR A 150 -2.88 26.80 9.82
N ARG A 151 -2.43 27.40 8.71
CA ARG A 151 -1.72 26.67 7.64
C ARG A 151 -0.53 25.93 8.23
N CYS A 152 -0.38 24.66 7.87
CA CYS A 152 0.74 23.80 8.28
C CYS A 152 0.90 23.59 9.80
N GLN A 153 -0.09 23.98 10.62
CA GLN A 153 -0.12 23.67 12.06
C GLN A 153 -1.42 22.95 12.40
N VAL A 154 -1.45 21.65 12.12
CA VAL A 154 -2.66 20.84 12.28
C VAL A 154 -2.74 20.25 13.69
N ARG A 155 -3.65 20.78 14.51
CA ARG A 155 -3.91 20.24 15.86
C ARG A 155 -4.52 18.84 15.74
N GLY A 156 -3.98 17.89 16.50
CA GLY A 156 -4.52 16.52 16.54
C GLY A 156 -4.03 15.60 15.43
N LEU A 157 -3.24 16.10 14.47
CA LEU A 157 -2.76 15.31 13.34
C LEU A 157 -2.08 14.00 13.77
N TYR A 158 -0.96 14.06 14.50
CA TYR A 158 -0.28 12.86 14.99
C TYR A 158 -1.11 12.08 16.04
N PRO A 159 -1.75 12.73 17.05
CA PRO A 159 -2.58 12.03 18.02
C PRO A 159 -3.68 11.16 17.42
N LEU A 160 -4.40 11.66 16.42
CA LEU A 160 -5.56 10.99 15.81
C LEU A 160 -5.16 9.88 14.82
N THR A 161 -4.02 10.02 14.16
CA THR A 161 -3.62 9.14 13.05
C THR A 161 -2.72 8.00 13.50
N LEU A 162 -1.78 8.25 14.42
CA LEU A 162 -0.68 7.31 14.66
C LEU A 162 -0.23 7.26 16.13
N ALA A 163 -0.05 8.42 16.76
CA ALA A 163 0.68 8.52 18.01
C ALA A 163 -0.01 7.83 19.19
N ARG A 164 -1.35 7.85 19.24
CA ARG A 164 -2.12 7.13 20.26
C ARG A 164 -1.91 5.62 20.18
N ASN A 165 -2.10 5.04 19.00
CA ASN A 165 -1.98 3.59 18.79
C ASN A 165 -0.56 3.08 19.01
N LEU A 166 0.45 3.82 18.52
CA LEU A 166 1.86 3.51 18.81
C LEU A 166 2.12 3.48 20.32
N GLY A 167 1.68 4.51 21.04
CA GLY A 167 1.86 4.59 22.48
C GLY A 167 1.25 3.40 23.22
N LEU A 168 0.00 3.07 22.91
CA LEU A 168 -0.70 1.94 23.54
C LEU A 168 -0.02 0.61 23.22
N SER A 169 0.43 0.43 21.97
CA SER A 169 1.15 -0.77 21.56
C SER A 169 2.47 -0.93 22.33
N PHE A 170 3.25 0.15 22.45
CA PHE A 170 4.52 0.14 23.17
C PHE A 170 4.35 -0.15 24.66
N GLN A 171 3.37 0.48 25.31
CA GLN A 171 3.06 0.22 26.72
C GLN A 171 2.63 -1.23 26.94
N ARG A 172 1.71 -1.76 26.13
CA ARG A 172 1.22 -3.14 26.29
C ARG A 172 2.30 -4.18 26.03
N PHE A 173 3.17 -3.95 25.06
CA PHE A 173 4.34 -4.78 24.86
C PHE A 173 5.29 -4.74 26.06
N HIS A 174 5.58 -3.55 26.60
CA HIS A 174 6.46 -3.41 27.77
C HIS A 174 5.90 -4.15 28.99
N SER A 175 4.58 -4.13 29.18
CA SER A 175 3.89 -4.91 30.22
C SER A 175 3.72 -6.40 29.89
N SER A 176 4.36 -6.91 28.83
CA SER A 176 4.27 -8.31 28.37
C SER A 176 2.85 -8.78 28.00
N LEU A 177 1.94 -7.85 27.70
CA LEU A 177 0.57 -8.15 27.25
C LEU A 177 0.48 -8.38 25.73
N LEU A 178 1.51 -7.98 24.99
CA LEU A 178 1.66 -8.22 23.55
C LEU A 178 3.02 -8.85 23.26
N SER A 179 3.08 -9.72 22.26
CA SER A 179 4.33 -10.36 21.82
C SER A 179 5.20 -9.48 20.94
N GLN A 180 4.65 -8.39 20.38
CA GLN A 180 5.38 -7.45 19.54
C GLN A 180 4.84 -6.03 19.67
N ARG A 181 5.71 -5.04 19.45
CA ARG A 181 5.38 -3.60 19.52
C ARG A 181 4.69 -3.09 18.26
N LEU A 182 5.10 -3.61 17.12
CA LEU A 182 4.74 -3.14 15.78
C LEU A 182 4.39 -4.33 14.91
N GLY A 183 3.56 -4.11 13.89
CA GLY A 183 3.11 -5.16 12.99
C GLY A 183 2.09 -6.11 13.65
N PRO A 184 1.84 -7.28 13.06
CA PRO A 184 2.45 -7.76 11.82
C PRO A 184 1.73 -7.14 10.61
N ASP A 185 2.19 -7.52 9.42
CA ASP A 185 1.40 -7.42 8.19
C ASP A 185 0.50 -8.65 8.04
N GLY A 186 -0.22 -8.76 6.94
CA GLY A 186 -1.12 -9.86 6.65
C GLY A 186 -1.29 -10.16 5.17
N CYS A 187 -2.22 -11.08 4.92
CA CYS A 187 -2.53 -11.59 3.59
C CYS A 187 -4.01 -11.38 3.30
N TRP A 188 -4.31 -10.92 2.09
CA TRP A 188 -5.65 -10.97 1.54
C TRP A 188 -6.00 -12.38 1.09
N ASP A 189 -7.26 -12.74 1.19
CA ASP A 189 -7.82 -13.97 0.64
C ASP A 189 -7.76 -14.01 -0.88
N ASP A 190 -8.04 -12.88 -1.54
CA ASP A 190 -7.88 -12.68 -2.97
C ASP A 190 -7.45 -11.22 -3.25
N VAL A 191 -6.29 -11.02 -3.86
CA VAL A 191 -5.80 -9.66 -4.18
C VAL A 191 -6.54 -9.01 -5.37
N THR A 192 -7.28 -9.78 -6.16
CA THR A 192 -8.12 -9.29 -7.27
C THR A 192 -9.46 -8.77 -6.76
N SER A 193 -10.03 -9.44 -5.76
CA SER A 193 -11.32 -9.08 -5.15
C SER A 193 -11.27 -9.27 -3.62
N PRO A 194 -10.51 -8.43 -2.91
CA PRO A 194 -10.20 -8.63 -1.50
C PRO A 194 -11.44 -8.55 -0.61
N GLN A 195 -11.63 -9.52 0.28
CA GLN A 195 -12.73 -9.53 1.26
C GLN A 195 -12.24 -9.65 2.69
N VAL A 196 -11.20 -10.47 2.91
CA VAL A 196 -10.71 -10.80 4.24
C VAL A 196 -9.20 -10.61 4.29
N PHE A 197 -8.76 -9.71 5.17
CA PHE A 197 -7.34 -9.56 5.50
C PHE A 197 -7.04 -10.30 6.81
N THR A 198 -6.06 -11.19 6.76
CA THR A 198 -5.65 -12.02 7.91
C THR A 198 -4.20 -11.76 8.25
N LEU A 199 -3.94 -11.40 9.51
CA LEU A 199 -2.60 -11.14 10.02
C LEU A 199 -1.74 -12.40 9.96
N SER A 200 -0.47 -12.20 9.60
CA SER A 200 0.53 -13.27 9.47
C SER A 200 1.09 -13.77 10.81
N ASP A 201 0.91 -12.99 11.88
CA ASP A 201 1.36 -13.30 13.24
C ASP A 201 0.38 -12.69 14.27
N LYS A 202 0.70 -12.81 15.55
CA LYS A 202 -0.09 -12.26 16.66
C LYS A 202 -0.24 -10.74 16.53
N PRO A 203 -1.45 -10.19 16.73
CA PRO A 203 -1.68 -8.77 16.53
C PRO A 203 -0.96 -7.89 17.54
N SER A 204 -0.48 -6.73 17.10
CA SER A 204 -0.20 -5.58 17.98
C SER A 204 -1.31 -4.53 17.83
N LEU A 205 -1.25 -3.46 18.63
CA LEU A 205 -2.14 -2.30 18.44
C LEU A 205 -1.65 -1.34 17.34
N ALA A 206 -0.55 -1.68 16.69
CA ALA A 206 0.06 -0.93 15.59
C ALA A 206 0.43 -1.90 14.45
N THR A 207 -0.59 -2.56 13.89
CA THR A 207 -0.46 -3.39 12.67
C THR A 207 0.14 -2.58 11.54
N ASP A 208 0.73 -3.26 10.55
CA ASP A 208 1.35 -2.55 9.41
C ASP A 208 0.29 -1.73 8.64
N ALA A 209 -0.95 -2.22 8.54
CA ALA A 209 -2.06 -1.49 7.93
C ALA A 209 -2.44 -0.20 8.70
N LEU A 210 -2.50 -0.26 10.03
CA LEU A 210 -2.73 0.93 10.88
C LEU A 210 -1.60 1.94 10.74
N VAL A 211 -0.36 1.48 10.72
CA VAL A 211 0.81 2.36 10.59
C VAL A 211 0.83 3.03 9.20
N ASN A 212 0.58 2.27 8.13
CA ASN A 212 0.49 2.83 6.78
C ASN A 212 -0.62 3.88 6.68
N GLY A 213 -1.83 3.57 7.16
CA GLY A 213 -2.95 4.51 7.18
C GLY A 213 -2.69 5.73 8.08
N GLY A 214 -1.94 5.56 9.17
CA GLY A 214 -1.47 6.63 10.05
C GLY A 214 -0.51 7.58 9.35
N MET A 215 0.50 7.05 8.64
CA MET A 215 1.41 7.86 7.84
C MET A 215 0.66 8.63 6.74
N ASP A 216 -0.27 7.97 6.04
CA ASP A 216 -1.08 8.57 4.98
C ASP A 216 -2.01 9.66 5.52
N GLY A 217 -2.61 9.45 6.70
CA GLY A 217 -3.40 10.47 7.39
C GLY A 217 -2.58 11.70 7.76
N VAL A 218 -1.32 11.53 8.21
CA VAL A 218 -0.40 12.65 8.47
C VAL A 218 -0.08 13.40 7.18
N ILE A 219 0.29 12.68 6.11
CA ILE A 219 0.67 13.25 4.81
C ILE A 219 -0.51 14.05 4.21
N LEU A 220 -1.66 13.41 4.06
CA LEU A 220 -2.83 14.01 3.43
C LEU A 220 -3.42 15.12 4.31
N GLY A 221 -3.40 14.96 5.63
CA GLY A 221 -3.83 16.01 6.57
C GLY A 221 -2.97 17.28 6.50
N MET A 222 -1.65 17.13 6.37
CA MET A 222 -0.76 18.28 6.14
C MET A 222 -1.04 18.94 4.80
N GLU A 223 -1.17 18.15 3.73
CA GLU A 223 -1.43 18.63 2.38
C GLU A 223 -2.70 19.49 2.32
N VAL A 224 -3.83 18.96 2.80
CA VAL A 224 -5.11 19.70 2.74
C VAL A 224 -5.09 20.96 3.61
N SER A 225 -4.31 20.98 4.70
CA SER A 225 -4.16 22.17 5.55
C SER A 225 -3.34 23.30 4.90
N ALA A 226 -2.47 22.94 3.94
CA ALA A 226 -1.64 23.88 3.20
C ALA A 226 -2.40 24.47 1.99
N GLN A 227 -3.32 23.70 1.42
CA GLN A 227 -4.10 24.13 0.26
C GLN A 227 -5.09 25.24 0.63
N SER A 228 -4.97 26.35 -0.07
CA SER A 228 -5.82 27.52 0.12
C SER A 228 -6.79 27.63 -1.05
N GLN A 229 -8.09 27.47 -0.79
CA GLN A 229 -9.18 27.87 -1.69
C GLN A 229 -9.49 26.99 -2.93
N ARG A 230 -9.28 25.67 -2.91
CA ARG A 230 -9.93 24.80 -3.93
C ARG A 230 -11.03 23.95 -3.29
N PRO A 231 -12.20 23.79 -3.94
CA PRO A 231 -13.15 22.76 -3.56
C PRO A 231 -12.48 21.40 -3.76
N LEU A 232 -12.10 20.77 -2.67
CA LEU A 232 -11.42 19.47 -2.66
C LEU A 232 -12.46 18.37 -2.51
N LYS A 233 -12.79 17.68 -3.59
CA LYS A 233 -13.46 16.38 -3.46
C LYS A 233 -12.50 15.40 -2.79
N LEU A 234 -12.93 14.76 -1.72
CA LEU A 234 -12.16 13.75 -0.99
C LEU A 234 -11.87 12.56 -1.92
N SER A 235 -12.82 12.18 -2.78
CA SER A 235 -12.60 11.13 -3.79
C SER A 235 -11.43 11.46 -4.72
N SER A 236 -11.36 12.72 -5.20
CA SER A 236 -10.29 13.19 -6.08
C SER A 236 -8.93 13.15 -5.38
N LEU A 237 -8.87 13.62 -4.13
CA LEU A 237 -7.64 13.57 -3.32
C LEU A 237 -7.14 12.12 -3.16
N LEU A 238 -8.01 11.21 -2.75
CA LEU A 238 -7.66 9.81 -2.56
C LEU A 238 -7.27 9.15 -3.89
N ARG A 239 -7.95 9.48 -5.00
CA ARG A 239 -7.63 8.97 -6.33
C ARG A 239 -6.26 9.41 -6.81
N THR A 240 -5.90 10.68 -6.63
CA THR A 240 -4.56 11.19 -6.96
C THR A 240 -3.48 10.49 -6.13
N TYR A 241 -3.73 10.27 -4.83
CA TYR A 241 -2.75 9.69 -3.92
C TYR A 241 -2.57 8.17 -4.11
N TYR A 242 -3.67 7.41 -4.15
CA TYR A 242 -3.62 5.95 -4.15
C TYR A 242 -3.65 5.31 -5.55
N CYS A 243 -4.20 5.99 -6.56
CA CYS A 243 -4.45 5.41 -7.88
C CYS A 243 -3.59 6.03 -8.98
N HIS A 244 -2.50 6.75 -8.62
CA HIS A 244 -1.54 7.25 -9.59
C HIS A 244 -0.94 6.09 -10.40
N ARG A 245 -0.86 6.24 -11.72
CA ARG A 245 -0.26 5.25 -12.61
C ARG A 245 1.13 5.70 -13.00
N LEU A 246 2.10 4.81 -12.87
CA LEU A 246 3.46 5.07 -13.34
C LEU A 246 3.53 4.90 -14.85
N GLU A 247 4.27 5.79 -15.51
CA GLU A 247 4.53 5.77 -16.94
C GLU A 247 6.01 5.44 -17.20
N GLY A 248 6.50 5.63 -18.43
CA GLY A 248 7.80 5.14 -18.92
C GLY A 248 8.97 5.17 -17.93
N GLU A 249 9.37 6.35 -17.43
CA GLU A 249 10.49 6.51 -16.49
C GLU A 249 10.18 6.09 -15.04
N GLY A 250 9.02 5.47 -14.81
CA GLY A 250 8.61 4.93 -13.53
C GLY A 250 8.49 6.01 -12.46
N LEU A 251 9.06 5.74 -11.29
CA LEU A 251 8.97 6.67 -10.17
C LEU A 251 9.89 7.89 -10.30
N ASP A 252 10.93 7.85 -11.14
CA ASP A 252 11.92 8.94 -11.26
C ASP A 252 11.28 10.26 -11.68
N THR A 253 10.14 10.19 -12.40
CA THR A 253 9.35 11.35 -12.84
C THR A 253 8.00 11.49 -12.13
N ALA A 254 7.71 10.61 -11.17
CA ALA A 254 6.42 10.60 -10.49
C ALA A 254 6.26 11.82 -9.56
N PRO A 255 5.03 12.34 -9.39
CA PRO A 255 4.76 13.38 -8.43
C PRO A 255 5.04 12.88 -7.01
N ARG A 256 5.54 13.78 -6.13
CA ARG A 256 5.88 13.41 -4.75
C ARG A 256 4.70 12.84 -3.98
N LEU A 257 3.51 13.44 -4.13
CA LEU A 257 2.33 13.10 -3.31
C LEU A 257 1.58 11.87 -3.85
N ILE A 258 2.20 10.70 -3.72
CA ILE A 258 1.60 9.39 -4.04
C ILE A 258 1.91 8.37 -2.95
N SER A 259 1.03 7.38 -2.82
CA SER A 259 1.12 6.27 -1.84
C SER A 259 2.40 5.44 -1.95
N ARG A 260 2.93 5.25 -3.18
CA ARG A 260 4.21 4.55 -3.40
C ARG A 260 5.40 5.20 -2.69
N LEU A 261 5.34 6.52 -2.51
CA LEU A 261 6.35 7.33 -1.82
C LEU A 261 5.96 7.64 -0.37
N ARG A 262 5.00 6.91 0.21
CA ARG A 262 4.49 7.10 1.59
C ARG A 262 5.60 7.26 2.61
N ARG A 263 6.59 6.34 2.60
CA ARG A 263 7.67 6.35 3.58
C ARG A 263 8.61 7.55 3.39
N GLU A 264 8.93 7.94 2.15
CA GLU A 264 9.66 9.20 1.88
C GLU A 264 8.88 10.42 2.37
N ASN A 265 7.63 10.55 1.94
CA ASN A 265 6.78 11.70 2.26
C ASN A 265 6.58 11.84 3.77
N PHE A 266 6.39 10.73 4.48
CA PHE A 266 6.26 10.76 5.93
C PHE A 266 7.58 11.19 6.61
N ARG A 267 8.74 10.74 6.12
CA ARG A 267 10.06 11.10 6.67
C ARG A 267 10.33 12.60 6.60
N GLU A 268 9.89 13.26 5.53
CA GLU A 268 10.00 14.72 5.37
C GLU A 268 9.16 15.49 6.40
N LEU A 269 8.04 14.91 6.86
CA LEU A 269 7.12 15.54 7.81
C LEU A 269 7.42 15.21 9.28
N ALA A 270 7.87 13.99 9.56
CA ALA A 270 7.96 13.44 10.90
C ALA A 270 9.42 13.16 11.30
N ARG A 271 9.98 14.02 12.16
CA ARG A 271 11.28 13.76 12.80
C ARG A 271 11.10 12.88 14.05
N PRO A 272 12.01 11.93 14.34
CA PRO A 272 11.85 11.01 15.48
C PRO A 272 11.59 11.70 16.84
N PRO A 273 12.28 12.79 17.22
CA PRO A 273 12.01 13.49 18.48
C PRO A 273 10.60 14.11 18.54
N LEU A 274 10.10 14.59 17.40
CA LEU A 274 8.74 15.11 17.31
C LEU A 274 7.73 13.98 17.54
N LEU A 275 7.90 12.86 16.86
CA LEU A 275 7.00 11.71 16.97
C LEU A 275 6.99 11.16 18.40
N GLN A 276 8.16 11.00 19.04
CA GLN A 276 8.28 10.60 20.44
C GLN A 276 7.48 11.51 21.37
N ARG A 277 7.62 12.84 21.20
CA ARG A 277 6.87 13.83 21.99
C ARG A 277 5.37 13.72 21.76
N GLN A 278 4.93 13.48 20.52
CA GLN A 278 3.50 13.33 20.18
C GLN A 278 2.91 12.05 20.79
N VAL A 279 3.65 10.94 20.82
CA VAL A 279 3.22 9.69 21.45
C VAL A 279 3.02 9.87 22.95
N VAL A 280 4.03 10.39 23.65
CA VAL A 280 3.94 10.63 25.11
C VAL A 280 2.77 11.58 25.44
N ARG A 281 2.62 12.68 24.68
CA ARG A 281 1.51 13.62 24.88
C ARG A 281 0.14 12.99 24.63
N SER A 282 0.03 12.16 23.60
CA SER A 282 -1.22 11.46 23.27
C SER A 282 -1.64 10.52 24.40
N LEU A 283 -0.71 9.78 25.00
CA LEU A 283 -1.02 8.86 26.10
C LEU A 283 -1.37 9.58 27.41
N VAL A 284 -0.65 10.66 27.74
CA VAL A 284 -1.00 11.51 28.89
C VAL A 284 -2.40 12.09 28.71
N LEU A 285 -2.73 12.55 27.49
CA LEU A 285 -4.05 13.07 27.18
C LEU A 285 -5.13 11.98 27.24
N GLN A 286 -4.86 10.80 26.68
CA GLN A 286 -5.76 9.66 26.72
C GLN A 286 -6.09 9.27 28.15
N ARG A 287 -5.09 9.15 29.03
CA ARG A 287 -5.31 8.79 30.44
C ARG A 287 -6.17 9.80 31.18
N ARG A 288 -6.00 11.09 30.88
CA ARG A 288 -6.81 12.16 31.46
C ARG A 288 -8.25 12.14 30.97
N LEU A 289 -8.45 11.95 29.67
CA LEU A 289 -9.79 11.99 29.07
C LEU A 289 -10.56 10.71 29.35
N ILE A 290 -9.98 9.55 29.04
CA ILE A 290 -10.67 8.25 29.03
C ILE A 290 -10.57 7.55 30.38
N ASP A 291 -9.39 7.52 31.00
CA ASP A 291 -9.19 6.82 32.27
C ASP A 291 -9.47 7.73 33.49
N HIS A 292 -9.84 8.99 33.25
CA HIS A 292 -10.08 10.04 34.24
C HIS A 292 -8.99 10.13 35.33
N SER A 293 -7.73 9.90 34.97
CA SER A 293 -6.60 9.91 35.91
C SER A 293 -5.44 10.78 35.42
N THR A 294 -4.67 11.31 36.37
CA THR A 294 -3.45 12.07 36.11
C THR A 294 -2.23 11.17 36.16
N MET A 295 -1.35 11.30 35.16
CA MET A 295 -0.09 10.56 35.11
C MET A 295 0.93 11.23 36.03
N LEU A 296 1.48 10.47 36.97
CA LEU A 296 2.52 10.94 37.89
C LEU A 296 3.84 11.19 37.13
N SER A 297 4.71 12.03 37.68
CA SER A 297 6.00 12.37 37.06
C SER A 297 6.86 11.13 36.78
N GLN A 298 6.92 10.20 37.74
CA GLN A 298 7.71 8.97 37.61
C GLN A 298 7.15 8.04 36.52
N GLU A 299 5.83 7.84 36.47
CA GLU A 299 5.18 7.05 35.41
C GLU A 299 5.42 7.66 34.02
N LYS A 300 5.45 9.00 33.94
CA LYS A 300 5.72 9.72 32.69
C LYS A 300 7.17 9.55 32.23
N GLU A 301 8.13 9.50 33.15
CA GLU A 301 9.54 9.23 32.84
C GLU A 301 9.73 7.81 32.30
N GLU A 302 9.13 6.82 32.97
CA GLU A 302 9.13 5.43 32.51
C GLU A 302 8.47 5.30 31.13
N LEU A 303 7.30 5.91 30.94
CA LEU A 303 6.63 5.96 29.64
C LEU A 303 7.54 6.58 28.57
N THR A 304 8.25 7.65 28.90
CA THR A 304 9.13 8.32 27.94
C THR A 304 10.28 7.40 27.50
N ALA A 305 10.79 6.55 28.39
CA ALA A 305 11.79 5.53 28.05
C ALA A 305 11.20 4.43 27.16
N VAL A 306 10.02 3.89 27.51
CA VAL A 306 9.32 2.87 26.70
C VAL A 306 9.04 3.40 25.29
N VAL A 307 8.54 4.63 25.18
CA VAL A 307 8.27 5.26 23.88
C VAL A 307 9.55 5.50 23.09
N ARG A 308 10.67 5.86 23.73
CA ARG A 308 11.95 6.04 23.03
C ARG A 308 12.37 4.76 22.29
N GLU A 309 12.30 3.61 22.96
CA GLU A 309 12.64 2.33 22.35
C GLU A 309 11.66 1.93 21.24
N GLY A 310 10.36 2.13 21.46
CA GLY A 310 9.36 1.87 20.43
C GLY A 310 9.51 2.75 19.18
N ILE A 311 9.87 4.03 19.36
CA ILE A 311 10.15 4.94 18.24
C ILE A 311 11.40 4.54 17.47
N LYS A 312 12.45 4.07 18.15
CA LYS A 312 13.65 3.54 17.48
C LYS A 312 13.30 2.37 16.55
N GLU A 313 12.46 1.45 17.02
CA GLU A 313 11.97 0.32 16.23
C GLU A 313 11.06 0.77 15.07
N PHE A 314 10.18 1.75 15.31
CA PHE A 314 9.34 2.34 14.28
C PHE A 314 10.16 2.99 13.16
N VAL A 315 11.17 3.78 13.52
CA VAL A 315 12.07 4.44 12.56
C VAL A 315 12.77 3.38 11.71
N HIS A 316 13.35 2.36 12.34
CA HIS A 316 14.00 1.29 11.60
C HIS A 316 13.04 0.59 10.63
N ARG A 317 11.85 0.18 11.08
CA ARG A 317 10.89 -0.60 10.26
C ARG A 317 10.19 0.19 9.16
N TYR A 318 9.76 1.43 9.43
CA TYR A 318 8.89 2.19 8.53
C TYR A 318 9.55 3.41 7.91
N MET A 319 10.69 3.88 8.43
CA MET A 319 11.40 5.04 7.89
C MET A 319 12.75 4.65 7.26
N ASP A 320 13.45 3.64 7.76
CA ASP A 320 14.75 3.25 7.19
C ASP A 320 14.60 2.08 6.22
N CYS A 321 13.85 1.05 6.63
CA CYS A 321 13.60 -0.11 5.79
C CYS A 321 12.68 0.22 4.61
N PRO A 322 12.91 -0.41 3.44
CA PRO A 322 11.98 -0.36 2.32
C PRO A 322 10.70 -1.14 2.65
N ALA A 323 9.60 -0.80 1.98
CA ALA A 323 8.42 -1.64 2.00
C ALA A 323 8.67 -2.93 1.18
N ILE A 324 8.34 -4.07 1.76
CA ILE A 324 8.52 -5.39 1.14
C ILE A 324 7.14 -6.03 1.00
N ILE A 325 6.74 -6.34 -0.23
CA ILE A 325 5.52 -7.09 -0.53
C ILE A 325 5.76 -8.56 -0.16
N PRO A 326 5.02 -9.11 0.83
CA PRO A 326 5.24 -10.47 1.30
C PRO A 326 4.75 -11.50 0.28
N ARG A 327 5.26 -12.73 0.42
CA ARG A 327 4.96 -13.85 -0.49
C ARG A 327 3.49 -14.06 -0.81
N CYS A 328 2.62 -13.99 0.19
CA CYS A 328 1.19 -14.22 0.00
C CYS A 328 0.53 -13.13 -0.86
N GLN A 329 0.99 -11.89 -0.79
CA GLN A 329 0.38 -10.76 -1.53
C GLN A 329 0.64 -10.88 -3.03
N TRP A 330 1.85 -11.30 -3.44
CA TRP A 330 2.13 -11.53 -4.85
C TRP A 330 1.68 -12.91 -5.35
N GLY A 331 1.00 -13.70 -4.50
CA GLY A 331 0.44 -15.01 -4.87
C GLY A 331 1.52 -16.08 -5.08
N ALA A 332 2.52 -16.12 -4.21
CA ALA A 332 3.57 -17.13 -4.25
C ALA A 332 3.02 -18.54 -4.08
N ALA A 333 3.51 -19.47 -4.88
CA ALA A 333 3.40 -20.89 -4.58
C ALA A 333 4.16 -21.22 -3.28
N PRO A 334 3.75 -22.26 -2.54
CA PRO A 334 4.49 -22.75 -1.39
C PRO A 334 5.93 -23.17 -1.77
N TYR A 335 6.83 -23.05 -0.81
CA TYR A 335 8.17 -23.65 -0.91
C TYR A 335 8.04 -25.18 -1.03
N ARG A 336 8.79 -25.80 -1.94
CA ARG A 336 8.87 -27.27 -2.09
C ARG A 336 10.03 -27.81 -1.27
N GLY A 337 9.82 -28.86 -0.48
CA GLY A 337 10.89 -29.42 0.37
C GLY A 337 11.10 -28.66 1.68
N THR A 338 12.29 -28.77 2.26
CA THR A 338 12.62 -28.15 3.55
C THR A 338 13.59 -26.98 3.37
N PRO A 339 13.22 -25.74 3.74
CA PRO A 339 14.10 -24.59 3.57
C PRO A 339 15.33 -24.68 4.48
N THR A 340 16.48 -24.29 3.94
CA THR A 340 17.73 -24.25 4.72
C THR A 340 17.88 -22.89 5.41
N PRO A 341 18.03 -22.83 6.75
CA PRO A 341 18.20 -21.57 7.47
C PRO A 341 19.55 -20.93 7.19
N LEU A 342 19.57 -19.59 7.10
CA LEU A 342 20.78 -18.80 7.01
C LEU A 342 21.43 -18.60 8.38
N SER A 343 22.77 -18.57 8.43
CA SER A 343 23.53 -18.16 9.61
C SER A 343 23.80 -16.65 9.54
N LEU A 344 22.99 -15.85 10.24
CA LEU A 344 23.09 -14.39 10.24
C LEU A 344 24.12 -13.87 11.26
N PRO A 345 24.72 -12.68 11.05
CA PRO A 345 24.61 -11.83 9.86
C PRO A 345 25.37 -12.40 8.66
N LEU A 346 24.87 -12.13 7.45
CA LEU A 346 25.57 -12.46 6.20
C LEU A 346 26.68 -11.44 5.90
N SER A 347 27.61 -11.83 5.03
CA SER A 347 28.78 -11.01 4.66
C SER A 347 28.68 -10.38 3.27
N SER A 348 27.66 -10.74 2.48
CA SER A 348 27.62 -10.35 1.06
C SER A 348 26.22 -10.01 0.55
N MET A 349 26.18 -9.21 -0.51
CA MET A 349 25.00 -8.98 -1.33
C MET A 349 25.35 -9.23 -2.80
N TYR A 350 24.48 -9.93 -3.52
CA TYR A 350 24.69 -10.29 -4.92
C TYR A 350 23.63 -9.61 -5.77
N ILE A 351 24.05 -8.77 -6.71
CA ILE A 351 23.16 -8.05 -7.62
C ILE A 351 22.92 -8.85 -8.88
N HIS A 352 21.64 -8.99 -9.23
CA HIS A 352 21.15 -9.69 -10.40
C HIS A 352 20.22 -8.81 -11.22
N HIS A 353 20.06 -9.16 -12.49
CA HIS A 353 18.86 -8.82 -13.26
C HIS A 353 18.10 -10.08 -13.61
N THR A 354 16.83 -9.95 -13.98
CA THR A 354 16.03 -11.12 -14.39
C THR A 354 16.34 -11.54 -15.82
N TYR A 355 16.67 -10.59 -16.72
CA TYR A 355 16.76 -10.75 -18.18
C TYR A 355 15.43 -11.18 -18.83
N GLN A 356 14.80 -12.22 -18.31
CA GLN A 356 13.43 -12.60 -18.57
C GLN A 356 12.70 -12.80 -17.22
N PRO A 357 11.65 -12.02 -16.91
CA PRO A 357 11.04 -10.94 -17.70
C PRO A 357 12.01 -9.78 -18.01
N GLY A 358 12.00 -9.28 -19.25
CA GLY A 358 12.99 -8.31 -19.73
C GLY A 358 12.56 -6.83 -19.66
N GLN A 359 11.27 -6.58 -19.45
CA GLN A 359 10.75 -5.23 -19.26
C GLN A 359 10.59 -4.92 -17.77
N PRO A 360 10.79 -3.66 -17.35
CA PRO A 360 10.48 -3.25 -15.99
C PRO A 360 8.98 -3.37 -15.75
N CYS A 361 8.62 -3.84 -14.56
CA CYS A 361 7.23 -3.87 -14.13
C CYS A 361 6.89 -2.58 -13.38
N LEU A 362 5.75 -1.95 -13.72
CA LEU A 362 5.39 -0.61 -13.21
C LEU A 362 4.13 -0.62 -12.33
N THR A 363 3.49 -1.77 -12.18
CA THR A 363 2.31 -1.96 -11.34
C THR A 363 2.47 -3.19 -10.47
N PHE A 364 1.78 -3.18 -9.32
CA PHE A 364 1.74 -4.31 -8.41
C PHE A 364 1.29 -5.60 -9.12
N GLN A 365 0.30 -5.51 -10.02
CA GLN A 365 -0.22 -6.64 -10.76
C GLN A 365 0.83 -7.21 -11.74
N GLN A 366 1.56 -6.33 -12.44
CA GLN A 366 2.60 -6.74 -13.38
C GLN A 366 3.79 -7.36 -12.64
N CYS A 367 4.30 -6.69 -11.60
CA CYS A 367 5.42 -7.20 -10.82
C CYS A 367 5.08 -8.52 -10.12
N SER A 368 3.85 -8.66 -9.59
CA SER A 368 3.40 -9.94 -9.02
C SER A 368 3.27 -11.04 -10.07
N ALA A 369 2.83 -10.72 -11.29
CA ALA A 369 2.79 -11.69 -12.39
C ALA A 369 4.21 -12.15 -12.80
N ASP A 370 5.15 -11.22 -12.86
CA ASP A 370 6.57 -11.48 -13.15
C ASP A 370 7.20 -12.35 -12.06
N MET A 371 6.94 -12.05 -10.78
CA MET A 371 7.35 -12.88 -9.64
C MET A 371 6.83 -14.31 -9.75
N ARG A 372 5.54 -14.50 -10.02
CA ARG A 372 4.95 -15.84 -10.22
C ARG A 372 5.53 -16.55 -11.43
N SER A 373 5.81 -15.82 -12.51
CA SER A 373 6.46 -16.38 -13.71
C SER A 373 7.85 -16.93 -13.41
N MET A 374 8.68 -16.13 -12.73
CA MET A 374 10.01 -16.56 -12.30
C MET A 374 9.97 -17.72 -11.31
N GLN A 375 9.03 -17.72 -10.36
CA GLN A 375 8.87 -18.80 -9.41
C GLN A 375 8.49 -20.11 -10.12
N ARG A 376 7.53 -20.09 -11.04
CA ARG A 376 7.16 -21.26 -11.85
C ARG A 376 8.34 -21.78 -12.65
N PHE A 377 9.06 -20.91 -13.36
CA PHE A 377 10.26 -21.32 -14.11
C PHE A 377 11.32 -21.97 -13.19
N HIS A 378 11.56 -21.41 -12.01
CA HIS A 378 12.49 -21.99 -11.06
C HIS A 378 12.01 -23.34 -10.49
N GLN A 379 10.74 -23.47 -10.15
CA GLN A 379 10.20 -24.69 -9.53
C GLN A 379 9.90 -25.81 -10.53
N ASP A 380 9.28 -25.48 -11.65
CA ASP A 380 8.75 -26.46 -12.60
C ASP A 380 9.78 -26.80 -13.68
N ASP A 381 10.50 -25.81 -14.20
CA ASP A 381 11.45 -26.04 -15.29
C ASP A 381 12.87 -26.33 -14.79
N ARG A 382 13.30 -25.70 -13.68
CA ARG A 382 14.63 -25.96 -13.07
C ARG A 382 14.62 -26.96 -11.91
N GLY A 383 13.44 -27.36 -11.44
CA GLY A 383 13.30 -28.29 -10.32
C GLY A 383 13.82 -27.75 -8.98
N TRP A 384 13.83 -26.43 -8.79
CA TRP A 384 14.23 -25.81 -7.52
C TRP A 384 13.07 -25.80 -6.52
N ASP A 385 13.41 -25.66 -5.25
CA ASP A 385 12.42 -25.63 -4.18
C ASP A 385 11.50 -24.39 -4.23
N ASP A 386 12.02 -23.28 -4.75
CA ASP A 386 11.36 -21.97 -4.78
C ASP A 386 12.11 -21.00 -5.70
N ILE A 387 11.57 -19.79 -5.88
CA ILE A 387 12.27 -18.69 -6.55
C ILE A 387 13.70 -18.55 -6.02
N GLY A 388 14.68 -18.36 -6.92
CA GLY A 388 16.09 -18.42 -6.54
C GLY A 388 16.59 -17.24 -5.70
N TYR A 389 15.94 -16.08 -5.81
CA TYR A 389 16.39 -14.83 -5.19
C TYR A 389 15.86 -14.66 -3.76
N SER A 390 16.62 -13.94 -2.92
CA SER A 390 16.17 -13.53 -1.59
C SER A 390 15.10 -12.45 -1.70
N PHE A 391 15.38 -11.42 -2.51
CA PHE A 391 14.48 -10.30 -2.81
C PHE A 391 14.50 -9.98 -4.30
N VAL A 392 13.41 -9.41 -4.79
CA VAL A 392 13.30 -8.94 -6.17
C VAL A 392 12.79 -7.51 -6.18
N ALA A 393 13.47 -6.61 -6.88
CA ALA A 393 13.10 -5.21 -6.99
C ALA A 393 12.24 -4.98 -8.25
N GLY A 394 11.03 -4.45 -8.04
CA GLY A 394 10.17 -3.95 -9.09
C GLY A 394 10.44 -2.48 -9.38
N SER A 395 10.11 -2.03 -10.60
CA SER A 395 10.13 -0.61 -10.95
C SER A 395 8.86 0.14 -10.52
N ASP A 396 7.95 -0.56 -9.84
CA ASP A 396 6.78 -0.02 -9.16
C ASP A 396 7.10 0.59 -7.78
N GLY A 397 8.37 0.54 -7.35
CA GLY A 397 8.85 1.14 -6.09
C GLY A 397 8.94 0.18 -4.91
N TYR A 398 8.64 -1.09 -5.11
CA TYR A 398 8.59 -2.06 -4.05
C TYR A 398 9.62 -3.17 -4.22
N LEU A 399 10.02 -3.73 -3.08
CA LEU A 399 10.71 -5.01 -3.05
C LEU A 399 9.69 -6.12 -2.85
N TYR A 400 9.90 -7.24 -3.52
CA TYR A 400 9.10 -8.44 -3.40
C TYR A 400 9.90 -9.49 -2.66
N GLU A 401 9.30 -10.08 -1.64
CA GLU A 401 9.91 -11.16 -0.88
C GLU A 401 10.00 -12.41 -1.76
N GLY A 402 11.23 -12.85 -2.06
CA GLY A 402 11.49 -14.17 -2.62
C GLY A 402 11.61 -15.19 -1.49
N ARG A 403 12.82 -15.73 -1.27
CA ARG A 403 13.10 -16.55 -0.08
C ARG A 403 13.26 -15.74 1.21
N GLY A 404 13.36 -14.42 1.10
CA GLY A 404 13.35 -13.51 2.24
C GLY A 404 14.62 -13.53 3.07
N TRP A 405 14.48 -13.09 4.32
CA TRP A 405 15.61 -12.79 5.21
C TRP A 405 16.30 -14.01 5.83
N HIS A 406 15.55 -15.11 6.02
CA HIS A 406 15.97 -16.21 6.90
C HIS A 406 16.34 -17.49 6.16
N TRP A 407 16.04 -17.59 4.86
CA TRP A 407 16.19 -18.82 4.09
C TRP A 407 17.21 -18.67 2.97
N GLN A 408 18.02 -19.72 2.79
CA GLN A 408 19.07 -19.76 1.78
C GLN A 408 18.50 -19.71 0.35
N GLY A 409 19.09 -18.84 -0.47
CA GLY A 409 18.83 -18.67 -1.90
C GLY A 409 19.25 -19.83 -2.81
N ALA A 410 18.93 -19.70 -4.09
CA ALA A 410 19.47 -20.51 -5.20
C ALA A 410 19.99 -19.62 -6.35
N HIS A 411 20.37 -18.38 -6.05
CA HIS A 411 20.71 -17.35 -7.04
C HIS A 411 22.18 -17.38 -7.51
N THR A 412 23.12 -17.80 -6.66
CA THR A 412 24.57 -17.74 -6.95
C THR A 412 25.25 -19.02 -6.46
N LYS A 413 25.50 -19.94 -7.39
CA LYS A 413 26.06 -21.28 -7.10
C LYS A 413 27.37 -21.17 -6.31
N GLY A 414 27.45 -21.84 -5.16
CA GLY A 414 28.61 -21.82 -4.26
C GLY A 414 28.62 -20.67 -3.22
N TYR A 415 27.70 -19.71 -3.35
CA TYR A 415 27.67 -18.49 -2.52
C TYR A 415 26.31 -18.23 -1.85
N ASN A 416 25.28 -19.02 -2.15
CA ASN A 416 23.92 -18.85 -1.62
C ASN A 416 23.81 -18.73 -0.09
N SER A 417 24.70 -19.37 0.67
CA SER A 417 24.68 -19.34 2.14
C SER A 417 25.41 -18.13 2.75
N LYS A 418 26.08 -17.31 1.92
CA LYS A 418 26.97 -16.22 2.36
C LYS A 418 26.38 -14.82 2.17
N GLY A 419 25.29 -14.70 1.42
CA GLY A 419 24.74 -13.40 1.06
C GLY A 419 23.36 -13.44 0.45
N TYR A 420 22.72 -12.27 0.42
CA TYR A 420 21.40 -12.08 -0.18
C TYR A 420 21.52 -11.85 -1.69
N GLY A 421 20.80 -12.64 -2.49
CA GLY A 421 20.63 -12.37 -3.92
C GLY A 421 19.46 -11.44 -4.16
N VAL A 422 19.73 -10.27 -4.72
CA VAL A 422 18.73 -9.25 -5.04
C VAL A 422 18.66 -9.08 -6.55
N SER A 423 17.50 -9.41 -7.15
CA SER A 423 17.30 -9.31 -8.60
C SER A 423 16.44 -8.13 -8.97
N PHE A 424 16.79 -7.41 -10.04
CA PHE A 424 15.97 -6.33 -10.60
C PHE A 424 15.17 -6.86 -11.79
N ILE A 425 13.86 -6.63 -11.82
CA ILE A 425 12.99 -7.08 -12.93
C ILE A 425 13.30 -6.24 -14.18
N GLY A 426 13.97 -6.86 -15.15
CA GLY A 426 14.28 -6.29 -16.44
C GLY A 426 15.56 -6.86 -17.07
N ASP A 427 15.80 -6.47 -18.32
CA ASP A 427 17.08 -6.59 -19.01
C ASP A 427 17.82 -5.25 -18.95
N TYR A 428 18.97 -5.29 -18.27
CA TYR A 428 19.87 -4.16 -18.04
C TYR A 428 21.24 -4.35 -18.69
N THR A 429 21.26 -5.07 -19.82
CA THR A 429 22.47 -5.22 -20.63
C THR A 429 22.92 -3.89 -21.22
N SER A 430 21.99 -3.08 -21.73
CA SER A 430 22.27 -1.82 -22.45
C SER A 430 21.63 -0.57 -21.82
N ARG A 431 20.93 -0.72 -20.69
CA ARG A 431 20.25 0.37 -19.98
C ARG A 431 20.32 0.13 -18.47
N LEU A 432 20.13 1.19 -17.68
CA LEU A 432 20.09 1.08 -16.22
C LEU A 432 18.66 0.82 -15.71
N PRO A 433 18.51 0.21 -14.52
CA PRO A 433 17.29 0.36 -13.73
C PRO A 433 17.04 1.84 -13.41
N SER A 434 15.80 2.18 -13.03
CA SER A 434 15.49 3.53 -12.54
C SER A 434 16.35 3.85 -11.32
N GLN A 435 16.68 5.14 -11.16
CA GLN A 435 17.50 5.60 -10.06
C GLN A 435 16.87 5.23 -8.72
N GLN A 436 15.56 5.40 -8.59
CA GLN A 436 14.86 5.05 -7.35
C GLN A 436 14.90 3.57 -7.02
N THR A 437 14.79 2.66 -8.00
CA THR A 437 14.90 1.22 -7.72
C THR A 437 16.33 0.85 -7.32
N MET A 438 17.34 1.50 -7.89
CA MET A 438 18.74 1.32 -7.47
C MET A 438 18.96 1.82 -6.03
N GLU A 439 18.48 3.01 -5.68
CA GLU A 439 18.56 3.58 -4.32
C GLU A 439 17.80 2.71 -3.29
N LEU A 440 16.66 2.14 -3.67
CA LEU A 440 15.87 1.24 -2.84
C LEU A 440 16.68 -0.01 -2.41
N VAL A 441 17.52 -0.54 -3.29
CA VAL A 441 18.35 -1.70 -2.97
C VAL A 441 19.67 -1.27 -2.33
N ARG A 442 20.40 -0.36 -2.99
CA ARG A 442 21.74 0.09 -2.59
C ARG A 442 21.74 0.67 -1.18
N ASP A 443 20.78 1.55 -0.89
CA ASP A 443 20.79 2.34 0.35
C ASP A 443 19.80 1.77 1.36
N ARG A 444 18.53 1.58 0.95
CA ARG A 444 17.45 1.23 1.89
C ARG A 444 17.50 -0.23 2.32
N LEU A 445 17.54 -1.17 1.37
CA LEU A 445 17.57 -2.59 1.70
C LEU A 445 18.87 -2.96 2.45
N ALA A 446 20.01 -2.47 1.98
CA ALA A 446 21.29 -2.70 2.64
C ALA A 446 21.31 -2.15 4.08
N SER A 447 20.93 -0.89 4.28
CA SER A 447 20.86 -0.28 5.62
C SER A 447 19.86 -1.01 6.53
N CYS A 448 18.70 -1.41 5.99
CA CYS A 448 17.72 -2.22 6.71
C CYS A 448 18.30 -3.57 7.18
N ALA A 449 19.05 -4.25 6.30
CA ALA A 449 19.68 -5.51 6.63
C ALA A 449 20.76 -5.34 7.70
N VAL A 450 21.58 -4.28 7.61
CA VAL A 450 22.63 -3.97 8.59
C VAL A 450 22.04 -3.58 9.94
N GLY A 451 21.12 -2.61 9.96
CA GLY A 451 20.47 -2.14 11.19
C GLY A 451 19.67 -3.23 11.91
N GLY A 452 19.21 -4.24 11.18
CA GLY A 452 18.53 -5.41 11.72
C GLY A 452 19.44 -6.59 12.07
N GLY A 453 20.76 -6.47 11.97
CA GLY A 453 21.72 -7.54 12.28
C GLY A 453 21.67 -8.73 11.30
N ARG A 454 21.15 -8.51 10.09
CA ARG A 454 21.01 -9.53 9.03
C ARG A 454 22.18 -9.51 8.04
N LEU A 455 22.90 -8.38 7.99
CA LEU A 455 24.06 -8.14 7.14
C LEU A 455 25.12 -7.42 7.97
N VAL A 456 26.39 -7.77 7.82
CA VAL A 456 27.49 -7.05 8.51
C VAL A 456 27.66 -5.65 7.92
N GLY A 457 28.08 -4.67 8.72
CA GLY A 457 28.20 -3.29 8.27
C GLY A 457 29.24 -3.06 7.16
N ASN A 458 30.27 -3.91 7.08
CA ASN A 458 31.30 -3.89 6.03
C ASN A 458 31.09 -5.00 4.99
N PHE A 459 29.83 -5.33 4.67
CA PHE A 459 29.51 -6.36 3.69
C PHE A 459 30.12 -6.03 2.32
N THR A 460 30.28 -7.06 1.51
CA THR A 460 30.78 -6.93 0.15
C THR A 460 29.67 -7.15 -0.87
N LEU A 461 29.52 -6.20 -1.78
CA LEU A 461 28.59 -6.25 -2.89
C LEU A 461 29.29 -6.79 -4.14
N TYR A 462 28.65 -7.74 -4.80
CA TYR A 462 29.14 -8.29 -6.06
C TYR A 462 28.03 -8.32 -7.12
N GLY A 463 28.39 -8.08 -8.38
CA GLY A 463 27.58 -8.50 -9.52
C GLY A 463 27.69 -10.01 -9.72
N HIS A 464 26.60 -10.66 -10.11
CA HIS A 464 26.56 -12.12 -10.28
C HIS A 464 27.71 -12.69 -11.14
N ARG A 465 28.07 -12.00 -12.23
CA ARG A 465 29.18 -12.35 -13.13
C ARG A 465 30.56 -12.47 -12.47
N GLN A 466 30.78 -11.85 -11.32
CA GLN A 466 32.08 -11.93 -10.62
C GLN A 466 32.31 -13.30 -9.99
N LEU A 467 31.24 -14.06 -9.73
CA LEU A 467 31.31 -15.29 -8.93
C LEU A 467 31.01 -16.55 -9.74
N VAL A 468 30.30 -16.42 -10.86
CA VAL A 468 29.99 -17.53 -11.76
C VAL A 468 29.98 -17.06 -13.22
N LYS A 469 30.09 -18.01 -14.16
CA LYS A 469 30.07 -17.73 -15.60
C LYS A 469 28.66 -17.33 -16.08
N THR A 470 28.38 -16.03 -16.11
CA THR A 470 27.12 -15.43 -16.57
C THR A 470 27.33 -13.98 -17.01
N SER A 471 26.44 -13.43 -17.84
CA SER A 471 26.39 -11.99 -18.15
C SER A 471 25.57 -11.19 -17.13
N CYS A 472 24.87 -11.82 -16.19
CA CYS A 472 24.11 -11.14 -15.15
C CYS A 472 25.05 -10.26 -14.27
N PRO A 473 24.70 -9.00 -13.90
CA PRO A 473 23.40 -8.33 -14.02
C PRO A 473 23.19 -7.49 -15.29
N GLY A 474 23.88 -7.78 -16.39
CA GLY A 474 23.90 -6.96 -17.61
C GLY A 474 25.02 -5.92 -17.61
N ASP A 475 25.55 -5.56 -18.79
CA ASP A 475 26.79 -4.77 -18.89
C ASP A 475 26.63 -3.34 -18.37
N ALA A 476 25.55 -2.65 -18.76
CA ALA A 476 25.26 -1.32 -18.27
C ALA A 476 25.11 -1.31 -16.74
N PHE A 477 24.30 -2.23 -16.19
CA PHE A 477 24.09 -2.25 -14.75
C PHE A 477 25.31 -2.75 -13.97
N TYR A 478 26.10 -3.67 -14.52
CA TYR A 478 27.38 -4.05 -13.90
C TYR A 478 28.35 -2.87 -13.83
N SER A 479 28.45 -2.08 -14.91
CA SER A 479 29.28 -0.87 -14.92
C SER A 479 28.84 0.18 -13.91
N GLU A 480 27.55 0.24 -13.59
CA GLU A 480 27.02 1.14 -12.56
C GLU A 480 27.38 0.67 -11.15
N ILE A 481 27.18 -0.62 -10.84
CA ILE A 481 27.42 -1.12 -9.48
C ILE A 481 28.90 -1.13 -9.08
N THR A 482 29.85 -1.03 -10.02
CA THR A 482 31.28 -0.89 -9.67
C THR A 482 31.59 0.43 -8.96
N GLY A 483 30.74 1.44 -9.11
CA GLY A 483 30.85 2.72 -8.42
C GLY A 483 30.20 2.74 -7.04
N TRP A 484 29.56 1.66 -6.59
CA TRP A 484 28.86 1.63 -5.31
C TRP A 484 29.85 1.38 -4.15
N GLU A 485 29.61 2.01 -2.98
CA GLU A 485 30.53 2.03 -1.82
C GLU A 485 31.02 0.63 -1.38
N HIS A 486 30.14 -0.37 -1.42
CA HIS A 486 30.43 -1.73 -0.95
C HIS A 486 30.92 -2.68 -2.06
N PHE A 487 31.17 -2.19 -3.28
CA PHE A 487 31.59 -3.04 -4.39
C PHE A 487 32.92 -3.72 -4.09
N GLY A 488 32.94 -5.06 -4.19
CA GLY A 488 34.14 -5.85 -4.01
C GLY A 488 34.78 -6.25 -5.33
N GLU A 489 36.10 -6.10 -5.42
CA GLU A 489 36.88 -6.73 -6.47
C GLU A 489 37.17 -8.20 -6.11
N VAL A 490 37.09 -9.10 -7.08
CA VAL A 490 37.54 -10.48 -6.92
C VAL A 490 38.98 -10.52 -7.44
N GLN A 491 39.94 -10.77 -6.55
CA GLN A 491 41.31 -11.02 -6.97
C GLN A 491 41.35 -12.36 -7.71
N ASN A 492 41.76 -12.32 -8.98
CA ASN A 492 41.94 -13.51 -9.83
C ASN A 492 43.18 -14.31 -9.43
#